data_AF-A0A443IUX0-F1
#
_entry.id   AF-A0A443IUX0-F1
#
_cell.length_a   1.000
_cell.length_b   1.000
_cell.length_c   1.000
_cell.angle_alpha   90.00
_cell.angle_beta   90.00
_cell.angle_gamma   90.00
#
_symmetry.space_group_name_H-M   'P 1'
#
loop_
_entity.id
_entity.type
_entity.pdbx_description
1 polymer ?
#
loop_
_entity_poly.entity_id
_entity_poly.type
_entity_poly.pdbx_seq_one_letter_code
_entity_poly.pdbx_strand_id
1 'polypeptide(L)' 'MEEVKKLPEADEIFELPISYEEKGKLEGKREVARRMLNKGLSVNLIAEVTQLNKEEIEKLRKEL' A
#
# COMPACT_ATOMS: atom_id res chain seq x y z
N MET A 1 25.42 8.96 3.74
CA MET A 1 25.42 7.61 3.10
C MET A 1 26.72 6.85 3.36
N GLU A 2 27.90 7.46 3.23
CA GLU A 2 29.17 6.75 3.51
C GLU A 2 29.36 6.35 4.98
N GLU A 3 28.83 7.12 5.91
CA GLU A 3 28.86 6.79 7.34
C GLU A 3 27.93 5.61 7.69
N VAL A 4 26.78 5.52 7.01
CA VAL A 4 25.81 4.43 7.16
C VAL A 4 26.43 3.09 6.75
N LYS A 5 27.28 3.07 5.71
CA LYS A 5 27.99 1.86 5.26
C LYS A 5 28.93 1.23 6.31
N LYS A 6 29.25 1.97 7.38
CA LYS A 6 30.12 1.48 8.46
C LYS A 6 29.34 0.85 9.61
N LEU A 7 28.01 0.93 9.59
CA LEU A 7 27.15 0.34 10.60
C LEU A 7 26.95 -1.16 10.32
N PRO A 8 26.81 -2.01 11.36
CA PRO A 8 26.52 -3.42 11.17
C PRO A 8 25.19 -3.67 10.44
N GLU A 9 24.22 -2.77 10.59
CA GLU A 9 22.88 -2.83 9.98
C GLU A 9 22.76 -1.98 8.71
N ALA A 10 23.89 -1.64 8.06
CA ALA A 10 23.91 -0.75 6.89
C ALA A 10 22.91 -1.20 5.80
N ASP A 11 22.89 -2.50 5.49
CA ASP A 11 22.03 -3.08 4.45
C ASP A 11 20.54 -2.87 4.77
N GLU A 12 20.13 -3.11 6.02
CA GLU A 12 18.75 -2.88 6.47
C GLU A 12 18.34 -1.41 6.33
N ILE A 13 19.27 -0.48 6.64
CA ILE A 13 19.03 0.96 6.51
C ILE A 13 18.86 1.36 5.03
N PHE A 14 19.59 0.74 4.12
CA PHE A 14 19.44 0.98 2.67
C PHE A 14 18.14 0.39 2.10
N GLU A 15 17.57 -0.63 2.73
CA GLU A 15 16.26 -1.20 2.34
C GLU A 15 15.07 -0.35 2.82
N LEU A 16 15.23 0.46 3.87
CA LEU A 16 14.16 1.29 4.43
C LEU A 16 13.44 2.14 3.35
N PRO A 17 14.12 2.92 2.49
CA PRO A 17 13.45 3.74 1.48
C PRO A 17 12.57 2.93 0.53
N ILE A 18 13.02 1.73 0.13
CA ILE A 18 12.27 0.83 -0.76
C ILE A 18 10.99 0.36 -0.05
N SER A 19 11.13 -0.07 1.20
CA SER A 19 10.01 -0.48 2.05
C SER A 19 8.97 0.63 2.23
N TYR A 20 9.40 1.87 2.49
CA TYR A 20 8.50 3.02 2.61
C TYR A 20 7.81 3.36 1.29
N GLU A 21 8.50 3.25 0.15
CA GLU A 21 7.93 3.48 -1.16
C GLU A 21 6.83 2.46 -1.48
N GLU A 22 7.09 1.17 -1.24
CA GLU A 22 6.11 0.09 -1.42
C GLU A 22 4.90 0.27 -0.52
N LYS A 23 5.12 0.60 0.76
CA LYS A 23 4.05 0.91 1.70
C LYS A 23 3.22 2.10 1.25
N GLY A 24 3.86 3.17 0.77
CA GLY A 24 3.17 4.35 0.24
C GLY A 24 2.30 4.04 -0.98
N LYS A 25 2.80 3.23 -1.92
CA LYS A 25 2.03 2.74 -3.08
C LYS A 25 0.81 1.94 -2.65
N LEU A 26 0.95 1.07 -1.65
CA LEU A 26 -0.15 0.26 -1.13
C LEU A 26 -1.22 1.14 -0.43
N GLU A 27 -0.80 2.09 0.39
CA GLU A 27 -1.72 3.04 1.05
C GLU A 27 -2.48 3.90 0.04
N GLY A 28 -1.81 4.40 -1.01
CA GLY A 28 -2.46 5.13 -2.09
C GLY A 28 -3.52 4.30 -2.81
N LYS A 29 -3.25 3.02 -3.08
CA LYS A 29 -4.24 2.08 -3.65
C LYS A 29 -5.44 1.89 -2.72
N ARG A 30 -5.21 1.74 -1.41
CA ARG A 30 -6.29 1.60 -0.39
C ARG A 30 -7.15 2.85 -0.30
N GLU A 31 -6.55 4.04 -0.35
CA GLU A 31 -7.27 5.32 -0.33
C GLU A 31 -8.21 5.44 -1.54
N VAL A 32 -7.72 5.12 -2.75
CA VAL A 32 -8.52 5.12 -3.97
C VAL A 32 -9.67 4.11 -3.85
N ALA A 33 -9.40 2.89 -3.37
CA ALA A 33 -10.43 1.87 -3.15
C ALA A 33 -11.53 2.35 -2.18
N ARG A 34 -11.19 3.00 -1.06
CA ARG A 34 -12.17 3.58 -0.12
C ARG A 34 -13.06 4.61 -0.80
N ARG A 35 -12.48 5.52 -1.61
CA ARG A 35 -13.25 6.52 -2.37
C ARG A 35 -14.18 5.88 -3.40
N MET A 36 -13.76 4.80 -4.06
CA MET A 36 -14.58 4.05 -5.00
C MET A 36 -15.73 3.31 -4.32
N LEU A 37 -15.48 2.70 -3.15
CA LEU A 37 -16.51 2.09 -2.31
C LEU A 37 -17.57 3.11 -1.87
N ASN A 38 -17.15 4.30 -1.42
CA ASN A 38 -18.06 5.39 -1.07
C ASN A 38 -18.92 5.89 -2.24
N LYS A 39 -18.45 5.70 -3.48
CA LYS A 39 -19.21 5.99 -4.70
C LYS A 39 -20.16 4.86 -5.12
N GLY A 40 -20.22 3.76 -4.36
CA GLY A 40 -21.06 2.61 -4.64
C GLY A 40 -20.56 1.71 -5.78
N LEU A 41 -19.26 1.80 -6.13
CA LEU A 41 -18.69 0.96 -7.18
C LEU A 41 -18.56 -0.51 -6.71
N SER A 42 -18.61 -1.44 -7.67
CA SER A 42 -18.55 -2.87 -7.36
C SER A 42 -17.14 -3.30 -6.93
N VAL A 43 -17.07 -4.27 -6.00
CA VAL A 43 -15.80 -4.83 -5.50
C VAL A 43 -14.95 -5.41 -6.64
N ASN A 44 -15.58 -6.00 -7.66
CA ASN A 44 -14.88 -6.54 -8.82
C ASN A 44 -14.16 -5.44 -9.62
N LEU A 45 -14.83 -4.32 -9.90
CA LEU A 45 -14.23 -3.19 -10.63
C LEU A 45 -13.10 -2.54 -9.80
N ILE A 46 -13.31 -2.41 -8.49
CA ILE A 46 -12.30 -1.85 -7.60
C ILE A 46 -11.05 -2.75 -7.57
N ALA A 47 -11.22 -4.07 -7.51
CA ALA A 47 -10.11 -5.03 -7.55
C ALA A 47 -9.31 -4.94 -8.85
N GLU A 48 -10.01 -4.83 -9.99
CA GLU A 48 -9.38 -4.67 -11.31
C GLU A 48 -8.55 -3.38 -11.40
N VAL A 49 -9.13 -2.24 -11.02
CA VAL A 49 -8.49 -0.91 -11.17
C VAL A 49 -7.34 -0.72 -10.19
N THR A 50 -7.52 -1.12 -8.92
CA THR A 50 -6.52 -0.88 -7.87
C THR A 50 -5.48 -2.00 -7.78
N GLN A 51 -5.73 -3.14 -8.44
CA GLN A 51 -4.99 -4.38 -8.30
C GLN A 51 -4.92 -4.89 -6.85
N LEU A 52 -5.87 -4.48 -6.00
CA LEU A 52 -6.04 -5.04 -4.67
C LEU A 52 -6.85 -6.33 -4.78
N ASN A 53 -6.57 -7.28 -3.89
CA ASN A 53 -7.40 -8.46 -3.78
C ASN A 53 -8.79 -8.10 -3.19
N LYS A 54 -9.79 -8.94 -3.47
CA LYS A 54 -11.17 -8.67 -3.03
C LYS A 54 -11.31 -8.70 -1.51
N GLU A 55 -10.54 -9.54 -0.81
CA GLU A 55 -10.55 -9.65 0.65
C GLU A 55 -10.15 -8.33 1.32
N GLU A 56 -9.12 -7.66 0.79
CA GLU A 56 -8.63 -6.37 1.24
C GLU A 56 -9.69 -5.29 1.03
N ILE A 57 -10.35 -5.29 -0.14
CA ILE A 57 -11.44 -4.34 -0.43
C ILE A 57 -12.63 -4.57 0.51
N GLU A 58 -12.96 -5.83 0.84
CA GLU A 58 -14.01 -6.15 1.80
C GLU A 58 -13.64 -5.75 3.23
N LYS A 59 -12.36 -5.82 3.62
CA LYS A 59 -11.90 -5.25 4.89
C LYS A 59 -12.10 -3.74 4.91
N LEU A 60 -11.65 -3.04 3.87
CA LEU A 60 -11.83 -1.59 3.74
C LEU A 60 -13.31 -1.19 3.81
N ARG A 61 -14.20 -2.01 3.25
CA ARG A 61 -15.66 -1.79 3.29
C ARG A 61 -16.24 -1.89 4.70
N LYS A 62 -15.70 -2.76 5.56
CA LYS A 62 -16.14 -2.91 6.96
C LYS A 62 -15.66 -1.78 7.86
N GLU A 63 -14.65 -1.03 7.43
CA GLU A 63 -14.05 0.10 8.16
C GLU A 63 -14.64 1.46 7.74
N LEU A 64 -15.56 1.48 6.77
CA LEU A 64 -16.32 2.66 6.35
C LEU A 64 -17.58 2.83 7.21
#